data_AF-A0A927MDV5-F1
#
_entry.id   AF-A0A927MDV5-F1
#
_cell.length_a   1.000
_cell.length_b   1.000
_cell.length_c   1.000
_cell.angle_alpha   90.00
_cell.angle_beta   90.00
_cell.angle_gamma   90.00
#
_symmetry.space_group_name_H-M   'P 1'
#
loop_
_entity.id
_entity.type
_entity.pdbx_description
1 polymer ?
#
loop_
_entity_poly.entity_id
_entity_poly.type
_entity_poly.pdbx_seq_one_letter_code
_entity_poly.pdbx_strand_id
1 'polypeptide(L)'
;MVTVDLALLGSELLAAEESQATPMITLVLPLLAVVLSPLTAWLTFQFVRKRELAESVRVEVERMQQVTLPSLAATTRHEVERDTEVARQAEERSRREAVRREALKWTTPILMAADELNSRLGNVLEGGAYPALEPGWRRPDSWSMSHDYLRSSTLYLFSAYFSYVQLLRRSLNFELFRSQEEKDALFGGIEAVASALATYPTPWSSAGRDAQVFRLQQRALGELLFVDGVEGPTCMTYADFTGRMTEDRFVQQLAPLRELLDGLMPVQEDCRWRRLVETRNELYALSKVCRGLLAGVAD
;
A
#
# COMPACT_ATOMS: atom_id res chain seq x y z
N MET A 1 -52.82 -3.20 -26.21
CA MET A 1 -53.25 -1.88 -26.74
C MET A 1 -52.42 -1.66 -27.99
N VAL A 2 -52.89 -1.93 -29.20
CA VAL A 2 -54.09 -1.43 -29.87
C VAL A 2 -54.72 -2.58 -30.67
N THR A 3 -55.97 -2.88 -30.40
CA THR A 3 -56.84 -3.80 -31.15
C THR A 3 -57.59 -2.99 -32.20
N VAL A 4 -57.48 -3.36 -33.48
CA VAL A 4 -58.31 -2.78 -34.55
C VAL A 4 -59.36 -3.82 -34.94
N ASP A 5 -60.58 -3.52 -34.52
CA ASP A 5 -61.85 -4.10 -34.96
C ASP A 5 -62.09 -3.82 -36.45
N LEU A 6 -62.51 -4.84 -37.19
CA LEU A 6 -63.07 -4.69 -38.53
C LEU A 6 -64.15 -5.75 -38.76
N ALA A 7 -65.22 -5.62 -37.99
CA ALA A 7 -66.52 -6.22 -38.23
C ALA A 7 -67.53 -5.07 -38.27
N LEU A 8 -67.96 -4.61 -39.45
CA LEU A 8 -69.22 -3.88 -39.69
C LEU A 8 -69.29 -3.33 -41.12
N LEU A 9 -70.21 -3.89 -41.90
CA LEU A 9 -70.97 -3.33 -43.06
C LEU A 9 -71.39 -4.56 -43.89
N GLY A 10 -72.56 -5.17 -43.65
CA GLY A 10 -73.88 -4.57 -43.87
C GLY A 10 -74.26 -4.81 -45.33
N SER A 11 -74.81 -5.96 -45.74
CA SER A 11 -76.22 -6.36 -45.63
C SER A 11 -77.21 -5.22 -45.90
N GLU A 12 -77.43 -4.89 -47.18
CA GLU A 12 -78.71 -4.38 -47.71
C GLU A 12 -78.57 -4.11 -49.23
N LEU A 13 -79.23 -4.92 -50.07
CA LEU A 13 -80.21 -4.47 -51.06
C LEU A 13 -80.59 -5.64 -51.98
N LEU A 14 -81.72 -6.25 -51.68
CA LEU A 14 -82.61 -6.87 -52.65
C LEU A 14 -83.39 -5.76 -53.34
N ALA A 15 -83.37 -5.70 -54.68
CA ALA A 15 -84.56 -5.71 -55.52
C ALA A 15 -84.23 -5.31 -56.97
N ALA A 16 -84.64 -6.20 -57.87
CA ALA A 16 -85.20 -5.94 -59.19
C ALA A 16 -84.45 -5.04 -60.17
N GLU A 17 -84.00 -5.62 -61.28
CA GLU A 17 -84.73 -5.44 -62.55
C GLU A 17 -84.25 -6.45 -63.60
N GLU A 18 -85.20 -7.19 -64.15
CA GLU A 18 -85.05 -8.01 -65.35
C GLU A 18 -84.72 -7.11 -66.55
N SER A 19 -83.61 -7.35 -67.23
CA SER A 19 -83.46 -6.91 -68.61
C SER A 19 -82.77 -7.99 -69.44
N GLN A 20 -83.56 -8.51 -70.37
CA GLN A 20 -83.16 -9.30 -71.53
C GLN A 20 -81.98 -8.68 -72.28
N ALA A 21 -81.20 -9.55 -72.93
CA ALA A 21 -80.00 -9.33 -73.77
C ALA A 21 -78.74 -9.84 -73.04
N THR A 22 -77.97 -10.84 -73.48
CA THR A 22 -77.68 -11.38 -74.82
C THR A 22 -76.92 -12.71 -74.63
N PRO A 23 -77.02 -13.65 -75.58
CA PRO A 23 -76.37 -14.96 -75.54
C PRO A 23 -74.89 -14.87 -75.94
N MET A 24 -74.10 -14.11 -75.16
CA MET A 24 -72.63 -14.03 -75.30
C MET A 24 -71.92 -14.20 -73.95
N ILE A 25 -72.60 -14.80 -72.96
CA ILE A 25 -72.06 -15.06 -71.61
C ILE A 25 -71.74 -16.56 -71.41
N THR A 26 -72.34 -17.45 -72.22
CA THR A 26 -72.12 -18.90 -72.18
C THR A 26 -70.77 -19.36 -72.76
N LEU A 27 -70.04 -18.49 -73.46
CA LEU A 27 -68.65 -18.75 -73.89
C LEU A 27 -67.60 -18.00 -73.05
N VAL A 28 -67.97 -16.90 -72.39
CA VAL A 28 -67.02 -16.10 -71.59
C VAL A 28 -66.72 -16.76 -70.25
N LEU A 29 -67.71 -17.34 -69.57
CA LEU A 29 -67.54 -18.07 -68.30
C LEU A 29 -66.54 -19.24 -68.36
N PRO A 30 -66.62 -20.17 -69.33
CA PRO A 30 -65.63 -21.25 -69.45
C PRO A 30 -64.25 -20.71 -69.86
N LEU A 31 -64.17 -19.65 -70.66
CA LEU A 31 -62.89 -19.04 -71.05
C LEU A 31 -62.22 -18.31 -69.88
N LEU A 32 -63.01 -17.64 -69.04
CA LEU A 32 -62.55 -17.03 -67.79
C LEU A 32 -62.06 -18.10 -66.82
N ALA A 33 -62.73 -19.25 -66.72
CA ALA A 33 -62.30 -20.38 -65.89
C ALA A 33 -60.98 -21.01 -66.39
N VAL A 34 -60.77 -21.07 -67.71
CA VAL A 34 -59.51 -21.55 -68.32
C VAL A 34 -58.34 -20.61 -68.03
N VAL A 35 -58.57 -19.31 -67.79
CA VAL A 35 -57.52 -18.34 -67.44
C VAL A 35 -57.37 -18.16 -65.92
N LEU A 36 -58.47 -18.15 -65.16
CA LEU A 36 -58.42 -18.02 -63.70
C LEU A 36 -57.84 -19.26 -63.01
N SER A 37 -58.10 -20.46 -63.52
CA SER A 37 -57.57 -21.70 -62.95
C SER A 37 -56.03 -21.72 -62.91
N PRO A 38 -55.31 -21.49 -64.03
CA PRO A 38 -53.85 -21.43 -64.00
C PRO A 38 -53.32 -20.21 -63.24
N LEU A 39 -54.04 -19.07 -63.23
CA LEU A 39 -53.63 -17.90 -62.45
C LEU A 39 -53.73 -18.13 -60.94
N THR A 40 -54.83 -18.73 -60.47
CA THR A 40 -55.02 -19.09 -59.07
C THR A 40 -54.05 -20.18 -58.64
N ALA A 41 -53.80 -21.20 -59.48
CA ALA A 41 -52.78 -22.21 -59.25
C ALA A 41 -51.36 -21.62 -59.20
N TRP A 42 -51.05 -20.64 -60.05
CA TRP A 42 -49.76 -19.94 -60.02
C TRP A 42 -49.60 -19.07 -58.77
N LEU A 43 -50.66 -18.37 -58.35
CA LEU A 43 -50.66 -17.58 -57.12
C LEU A 43 -50.53 -18.44 -55.86
N THR A 44 -51.25 -19.56 -55.76
CA THR A 44 -51.11 -20.50 -54.65
C THR A 44 -49.72 -21.12 -54.62
N PHE A 45 -49.16 -21.48 -55.79
CA PHE A 45 -47.77 -21.94 -55.89
C PHE A 45 -46.76 -20.88 -55.43
N GLN A 46 -46.93 -19.62 -55.83
CA GLN A 46 -46.08 -18.51 -55.36
C GLN A 46 -46.19 -18.30 -53.84
N PHE A 47 -47.39 -18.42 -53.26
CA PHE A 47 -47.59 -18.32 -51.82
C PHE A 47 -46.94 -19.47 -51.06
N VAL A 48 -47.11 -20.71 -51.52
CA VAL A 48 -46.49 -21.91 -50.92
C VAL A 48 -44.97 -21.79 -51.01
N ARG A 49 -44.44 -21.43 -52.18
CA ARG A 49 -42.99 -21.25 -52.38
C ARG A 49 -42.42 -20.14 -51.49
N LYS A 50 -43.12 -19.01 -51.33
CA LYS A 50 -42.70 -17.94 -50.41
C LYS A 50 -42.74 -18.38 -48.95
N ARG A 51 -43.73 -19.19 -48.57
CA ARG A 51 -43.85 -19.73 -47.22
C ARG A 51 -42.75 -20.73 -46.91
N GLU A 52 -42.45 -21.65 -47.83
CA GLU A 52 -41.33 -22.60 -47.71
C GLU A 52 -39.98 -21.89 -47.59
N LEU A 53 -39.77 -20.82 -48.38
CA LEU A 53 -38.55 -20.02 -48.29
C LEU A 53 -38.46 -19.27 -46.95
N ALA A 54 -39.57 -18.72 -46.46
CA ALA A 54 -39.61 -18.01 -45.18
C ALA A 54 -39.39 -18.97 -43.98
N GLU A 55 -39.97 -20.17 -44.02
CA GLU A 55 -39.74 -21.21 -43.01
C GLU A 55 -38.27 -21.69 -43.06
N SER A 56 -37.70 -21.88 -44.25
CA SER A 56 -36.28 -22.22 -44.42
C SER A 56 -35.34 -21.15 -43.85
N VAL A 57 -35.58 -19.87 -44.14
CA VAL A 57 -34.77 -18.76 -43.60
C VAL A 57 -34.92 -18.66 -42.09
N ARG A 58 -36.13 -18.85 -41.55
CA ARG A 58 -36.37 -18.80 -40.11
C ARG A 58 -35.63 -19.89 -39.36
N VAL A 59 -35.68 -21.13 -39.87
CA VAL A 59 -34.95 -22.27 -39.28
C VAL A 59 -33.44 -22.01 -39.31
N GLU A 60 -32.92 -21.40 -40.39
CA GLU A 60 -31.50 -21.09 -40.49
C GLU A 60 -31.08 -19.96 -39.53
N VAL A 61 -31.92 -18.93 -39.35
CA VAL A 61 -31.70 -17.87 -38.36
C VAL A 61 -31.73 -18.43 -36.93
N GLU A 62 -32.69 -19.31 -36.61
CA GLU A 62 -32.77 -19.96 -35.30
C GLU A 62 -31.55 -20.87 -35.05
N ARG A 63 -31.07 -21.59 -36.08
CA ARG A 63 -29.80 -22.34 -36.02
C ARG A 63 -28.60 -21.46 -35.77
N MET A 64 -28.45 -20.36 -36.52
CA MET A 64 -27.34 -19.43 -36.31
C MET A 64 -27.39 -18.86 -34.89
N GLN A 65 -28.55 -18.41 -34.43
CA GLN A 65 -28.72 -17.89 -33.07
C GLN A 65 -28.39 -18.94 -32.00
N GLN A 66 -28.83 -20.20 -32.17
CA GLN A 66 -28.50 -21.28 -31.24
C GLN A 66 -27.00 -21.59 -31.18
N VAL A 67 -26.26 -21.38 -32.26
CA VAL A 67 -24.81 -21.69 -32.31
C VAL A 67 -23.95 -20.49 -31.94
N THR A 68 -24.30 -19.28 -32.38
CA THR A 68 -23.47 -18.08 -32.19
C THR A 68 -23.67 -17.41 -30.85
N LEU A 69 -24.88 -17.44 -30.27
CA LEU A 69 -25.12 -16.83 -28.96
C LEU A 69 -24.33 -17.52 -27.83
N PRO A 70 -24.29 -18.86 -27.74
CA PRO A 70 -23.51 -19.53 -26.71
C PRO A 70 -22.00 -19.36 -26.89
N SER A 71 -21.50 -19.34 -28.13
CA SER A 71 -20.08 -19.14 -28.38
C SER A 71 -19.63 -17.72 -28.04
N LEU A 72 -20.42 -16.71 -28.40
CA LEU A 72 -20.16 -15.32 -28.01
C LEU A 72 -20.27 -15.11 -26.49
N ALA A 73 -21.25 -15.75 -25.85
CA ALA A 73 -21.40 -15.74 -24.38
C ALA A 73 -20.21 -16.42 -23.67
N ALA A 74 -19.65 -17.49 -24.25
CA ALA A 74 -18.47 -18.16 -23.71
C ALA A 74 -17.22 -17.28 -23.85
N THR A 75 -17.01 -16.66 -25.02
CA THR A 75 -15.88 -15.75 -25.25
C THR A 75 -15.92 -14.56 -24.30
N THR A 76 -17.07 -13.90 -24.17
CA THR A 76 -17.23 -12.74 -23.26
C THR A 76 -17.02 -13.11 -21.80
N ARG A 77 -17.45 -14.30 -21.34
CA ARG A 77 -17.16 -14.77 -19.98
C ARG A 77 -15.67 -14.98 -19.75
N HIS A 78 -14.97 -15.63 -20.68
CA HIS A 78 -13.52 -15.81 -20.58
C HIS A 78 -12.75 -14.49 -20.59
N GLU A 79 -13.21 -13.51 -21.37
CA GLU A 79 -12.62 -12.16 -21.35
C GLU A 79 -12.81 -11.47 -20.00
N VAL A 80 -14.03 -11.51 -19.45
CA VAL A 80 -14.33 -10.95 -18.12
C VAL A 80 -13.50 -11.65 -17.03
N GLU A 81 -13.44 -12.98 -17.02
CA GLU A 81 -12.63 -13.74 -16.06
C GLU A 81 -11.14 -13.34 -16.15
N ARG A 82 -10.60 -13.25 -17.37
CA ARG A 82 -9.22 -12.82 -17.59
C ARG A 82 -8.97 -11.39 -17.07
N ASP A 83 -9.89 -10.46 -17.36
CA ASP A 83 -9.77 -9.08 -16.91
C ASP A 83 -9.88 -8.96 -15.37
N THR A 84 -10.76 -9.74 -14.74
CA THR A 84 -10.86 -9.78 -13.28
C THR A 84 -9.59 -10.32 -12.62
N GLU A 85 -8.96 -11.35 -13.19
CA GLU A 85 -7.71 -11.89 -12.67
C GLU A 85 -6.54 -10.90 -12.86
N VAL A 86 -6.47 -10.23 -14.02
CA VAL A 86 -5.48 -9.17 -14.25
C VAL A 86 -5.66 -8.01 -13.26
N ALA A 87 -6.91 -7.60 -13.00
CA ALA A 87 -7.21 -6.55 -12.04
C ALA A 87 -6.80 -6.96 -10.61
N ARG A 88 -7.11 -8.19 -10.18
CA ARG A 88 -6.71 -8.74 -8.88
C ARG A 88 -5.19 -8.76 -8.73
N GLN A 89 -4.47 -9.24 -9.75
CA GLN A 89 -3.00 -9.26 -9.74
C GLN A 89 -2.40 -7.84 -9.76
N ALA A 90 -3.04 -6.88 -10.41
CA ALA A 90 -2.60 -5.48 -10.41
C ALA A 90 -2.79 -4.84 -9.03
N GLU A 91 -3.93 -5.08 -8.38
CA GLU A 91 -4.20 -4.61 -7.02
C GLU A 91 -3.22 -5.21 -5.99
N GLU A 92 -2.97 -6.52 -6.06
CA GLU A 92 -1.99 -7.18 -5.18
C GLU A 92 -0.57 -6.61 -5.37
N ARG A 93 -0.16 -6.35 -6.62
CA ARG A 93 1.13 -5.70 -6.90
C ARG A 93 1.19 -4.29 -6.35
N SER A 94 0.16 -3.48 -6.59
CA SER A 94 0.07 -2.10 -6.09
C SER A 94 0.14 -2.06 -4.56
N ARG A 95 -0.56 -2.98 -3.89
CA ARG A 95 -0.52 -3.13 -2.43
C ARG A 95 0.88 -3.50 -1.95
N ARG A 96 1.55 -4.47 -2.59
CA ARG A 96 2.93 -4.86 -2.23
C ARG A 96 3.92 -3.71 -2.42
N GLU A 97 3.79 -2.93 -3.49
CA GLU A 97 4.62 -1.74 -3.75
C GLU A 97 4.37 -0.62 -2.73
N ALA A 98 3.12 -0.43 -2.28
CA ALA A 98 2.80 0.52 -1.23
C ALA A 98 3.46 0.14 0.10
N VAL A 99 3.31 -1.11 0.54
CA VAL A 99 3.98 -1.66 1.73
C VAL A 99 5.50 -1.50 1.61
N ARG A 100 6.07 -1.82 0.43
CA ARG A 100 7.51 -1.68 0.15
C ARG A 100 8.00 -0.24 0.32
N ARG A 101 7.30 0.73 -0.27
CA ARG A 101 7.69 2.14 -0.18
C ARG A 101 7.64 2.65 1.25
N GLU A 102 6.62 2.25 2.00
CA GLU A 102 6.48 2.65 3.41
C GLU A 102 7.56 2.00 4.28
N ALA A 103 7.87 0.72 4.08
CA ALA A 103 8.96 0.04 4.76
C ALA A 103 10.32 0.73 4.50
N LEU A 104 10.62 1.08 3.25
CA LEU A 104 11.85 1.80 2.87
C LEU A 104 11.93 3.18 3.52
N LYS A 105 10.81 3.92 3.52
CA LYS A 105 10.71 5.28 4.07
C LYS A 105 11.15 5.34 5.53
N TRP A 106 10.82 4.33 6.33
CA TRP A 106 11.10 4.33 7.77
C TRP A 106 12.30 3.48 8.19
N THR A 107 12.53 2.35 7.51
CA THR A 107 13.63 1.43 7.88
C THR A 107 14.99 2.04 7.57
N THR A 108 15.13 2.76 6.45
CA THR A 108 16.41 3.37 6.06
C THR A 108 16.90 4.42 7.07
N PRO A 109 16.09 5.44 7.48
CA PRO A 109 16.54 6.40 8.47
C PRO A 109 16.87 5.78 9.84
N ILE A 110 16.10 4.78 10.29
CA ILE A 110 16.36 4.07 11.55
C ILE A 110 17.68 3.30 11.47
N LEU A 111 17.91 2.57 10.37
CA LEU A 111 19.16 1.86 10.14
C LEU A 111 20.36 2.80 10.19
N MET A 112 20.29 3.93 9.48
CA MET A 112 21.37 4.92 9.45
C MET A 112 21.65 5.46 10.86
N ALA A 113 20.62 5.90 11.58
CA ALA A 113 20.79 6.44 12.93
C ALA A 113 21.31 5.39 13.92
N ALA A 114 20.86 4.14 13.80
CA ALA A 114 21.35 3.03 14.62
C ALA A 114 22.82 2.69 14.33
N ASP A 115 23.21 2.65 13.06
CA ASP A 115 24.60 2.39 12.65
C ASP A 115 25.55 3.51 13.09
N GLU A 116 25.15 4.78 12.93
CA GLU A 116 25.94 5.94 13.37
C GLU A 116 26.14 5.95 14.88
N LEU A 117 25.07 5.71 15.65
CA LEU A 117 25.15 5.62 17.10
C LEU A 117 25.98 4.41 17.55
N ASN A 118 25.79 3.25 16.94
CA ASN A 118 26.60 2.04 17.20
C ASN A 118 28.09 2.28 16.93
N SER A 119 28.42 2.95 15.82
CA SER A 119 29.79 3.33 15.49
C SER A 119 30.38 4.31 16.52
N ARG A 120 29.62 5.32 16.93
CA ARG A 120 30.03 6.26 17.99
C ARG A 120 30.29 5.56 19.30
N LEU A 121 29.40 4.65 19.71
CA LEU A 121 29.59 3.87 20.93
C LEU A 121 30.80 2.94 20.82
N GLY A 122 31.10 2.38 19.64
CA GLY A 122 32.34 1.66 19.39
C GLY A 122 33.59 2.52 19.64
N ASN A 123 33.59 3.77 19.15
CA ASN A 123 34.70 4.70 19.40
C ASN A 123 34.88 5.00 20.90
N VAL A 124 33.78 5.14 21.65
CA VAL A 124 33.81 5.41 23.10
C VAL A 124 34.27 4.19 23.89
N LEU A 125 33.66 3.03 23.64
CA LEU A 125 33.82 1.81 24.44
C LEU A 125 35.09 1.03 24.09
N GLU A 126 35.47 1.00 22.81
CA GLU A 126 36.60 0.19 22.30
C GLU A 126 37.73 1.09 21.76
N GLY A 127 37.37 2.19 21.11
CA GLY A 127 38.32 3.13 20.52
C GLY A 127 39.00 4.07 21.52
N GLY A 128 38.69 3.96 22.81
CA GLY A 128 39.30 4.77 23.87
C GLY A 128 38.90 6.25 23.85
N ALA A 129 37.79 6.63 23.21
CA ALA A 129 37.33 8.02 23.15
C ALA A 129 36.69 8.52 24.47
N TYR A 130 36.38 7.64 25.43
CA TYR A 130 35.70 8.01 26.67
C TYR A 130 36.37 9.11 27.51
N PRO A 131 37.72 9.28 27.57
CA PRO A 131 38.32 10.37 28.37
C PRO A 131 37.91 11.75 27.86
N ALA A 132 37.62 11.88 26.56
CA ALA A 132 37.15 13.13 25.97
C ALA A 132 35.69 13.47 26.32
N LEU A 133 35.00 12.64 27.10
CA LEU A 133 33.70 12.95 27.72
C LEU A 133 33.84 13.53 29.13
N GLU A 134 35.05 13.64 29.66
CA GLU A 134 35.31 14.26 30.96
C GLU A 134 35.41 15.78 30.83
N PRO A 135 34.62 16.55 31.61
CA PRO A 135 34.76 18.00 31.64
C PRO A 135 36.18 18.44 31.98
N GLY A 136 36.77 19.30 31.14
CA GLY A 136 38.14 19.79 31.33
C GLY A 136 39.23 18.88 30.73
N TRP A 137 38.85 17.79 30.06
CA TRP A 137 39.79 16.99 29.28
C TRP A 137 40.54 17.86 28.25
N ARG A 138 41.87 17.72 28.21
CA ARG A 138 42.73 18.41 27.26
C ARG A 138 43.00 17.51 26.07
N ARG A 139 42.70 18.02 24.87
CA ARG A 139 42.89 17.29 23.61
C ARG A 139 44.38 17.01 23.36
N PRO A 140 44.79 15.73 23.17
CA PRO A 140 46.11 15.39 22.67
C PRO A 140 46.34 15.97 21.28
N ASP A 141 47.57 16.37 20.96
CA ASP A 141 47.90 16.93 19.63
C ASP A 141 47.63 15.94 18.47
N SER A 142 47.64 14.64 18.76
CA SER A 142 47.33 13.58 17.80
C SER A 142 45.84 13.40 17.49
N TRP A 143 44.95 14.07 18.23
CA TRP A 143 43.51 13.93 18.07
C TRP A 143 42.90 15.13 17.35
N SER A 144 42.07 14.87 16.35
CA SER A 144 41.27 15.91 15.69
C SER A 144 40.04 16.33 16.52
N MET A 145 39.61 15.47 17.44
CA MET A 145 38.35 15.60 18.17
C MET A 145 38.50 16.37 19.50
N SER A 146 37.65 17.38 19.72
CA SER A 146 37.54 18.09 21.01
C SER A 146 36.51 17.42 21.94
N HIS A 147 36.58 17.74 23.24
CA HIS A 147 35.56 17.36 24.21
C HIS A 147 34.16 17.82 23.77
N ASP A 148 34.03 19.09 23.39
CA ASP A 148 32.74 19.67 23.03
C ASP A 148 32.13 18.98 21.82
N TYR A 149 32.94 18.68 20.78
CA TYR A 149 32.47 17.95 19.62
C TYR A 149 32.04 16.53 19.97
N LEU A 150 32.86 15.76 20.71
CA LEU A 150 32.51 14.38 21.06
C LEU A 150 31.21 14.35 21.86
N ARG A 151 31.09 15.25 22.83
CA ARG A 151 29.90 15.35 23.67
C ARG A 151 28.66 15.76 22.88
N SER A 152 28.70 16.87 22.15
CA SER A 152 27.54 17.36 21.39
C SER A 152 27.13 16.40 20.28
N SER A 153 28.09 15.82 19.55
CA SER A 153 27.78 14.84 18.50
C SER A 153 27.21 13.53 19.07
N THR A 154 27.68 13.07 20.23
CA THR A 154 27.11 11.86 20.87
C THR A 154 25.69 12.12 21.37
N LEU A 155 25.44 13.27 22.02
CA LEU A 155 24.09 13.67 22.43
C LEU A 155 23.13 13.78 21.24
N TYR A 156 23.61 14.36 20.13
CA TYR A 156 22.85 14.43 18.89
C TYR A 156 22.52 13.04 18.35
N LEU A 157 23.48 12.12 18.26
CA LEU A 157 23.24 10.78 17.70
C LEU A 157 22.20 9.98 18.50
N PHE A 158 22.26 10.04 19.83
CA PHE A 158 21.20 9.45 20.67
C PHE A 158 19.84 10.08 20.38
N SER A 159 19.78 11.41 20.36
CA SER A 159 18.52 12.14 20.16
C SER A 159 17.96 11.93 18.76
N ALA A 160 18.82 11.85 17.74
CA ALA A 160 18.45 11.61 16.35
C ALA A 160 17.89 10.18 16.17
N TYR A 161 18.53 9.17 16.78
CA TYR A 161 17.98 7.82 16.84
C TYR A 161 16.57 7.82 17.47
N PHE A 162 16.40 8.46 18.63
CA PHE A 162 15.08 8.55 19.26
C PHE A 162 14.06 9.32 18.40
N SER A 163 14.50 10.37 17.71
CA SER A 163 13.66 11.16 16.80
C SER A 163 13.09 10.29 15.69
N TYR A 164 13.92 9.53 14.99
CA TYR A 164 13.45 8.60 13.94
C TYR A 164 12.51 7.53 14.49
N VAL A 165 12.77 6.99 15.68
CA VAL A 165 11.85 6.06 16.34
C VAL A 165 10.49 6.72 16.64
N GLN A 166 10.48 7.97 17.12
CA GLN A 166 9.23 8.67 17.38
C GLN A 166 8.49 9.08 16.10
N LEU A 167 9.20 9.45 15.03
CA LEU A 167 8.59 9.74 13.71
C LEU A 167 7.93 8.48 13.14
N LEU A 168 8.59 7.32 13.22
CA LEU A 168 7.98 6.04 12.86
C LEU A 168 6.73 5.79 13.70
N ARG A 169 6.80 5.92 15.03
CA ARG A 169 5.66 5.67 15.93
C ARG A 169 4.45 6.58 15.63
N ARG A 170 4.68 7.84 15.26
CA ARG A 170 3.60 8.78 14.88
C ARG A 170 3.01 8.47 13.51
N SER A 171 3.78 7.87 12.62
CA SER A 171 3.41 7.59 11.24
C SER A 171 2.93 6.16 11.01
N LEU A 172 2.73 5.40 12.09
CA LEU A 172 2.30 4.00 12.01
C LEU A 172 0.88 3.88 11.45
N ASN A 173 0.79 3.65 10.15
CA ASN A 173 -0.36 3.01 9.53
C ASN A 173 -0.16 1.49 9.56
N PHE A 174 -1.25 0.72 9.70
CA PHE A 174 -1.21 -0.75 9.83
C PHE A 174 -0.59 -1.48 8.61
N GLU A 175 -0.31 -0.77 7.51
CA GLU A 175 0.15 -1.31 6.22
C GLU A 175 1.68 -1.27 6.02
N LEU A 176 2.48 -1.03 7.07
CA LEU A 176 3.92 -0.83 6.93
C LEU A 176 4.74 -2.13 6.71
N PHE A 177 4.17 -3.30 7.00
CA PHE A 177 4.90 -4.58 7.00
C PHE A 177 4.19 -5.64 6.15
N ARG A 178 4.96 -6.58 5.59
CA ARG A 178 4.38 -7.71 4.82
C ARG A 178 3.82 -8.79 5.72
N SER A 179 4.43 -8.96 6.89
CA SER A 179 4.00 -9.93 7.89
C SER A 179 4.03 -9.33 9.29
N GLN A 180 3.28 -9.95 10.20
CA GLN A 180 3.31 -9.61 11.62
C GLN A 180 4.70 -9.91 12.23
N GLU A 181 5.42 -10.91 11.71
CA GLU A 181 6.78 -11.25 12.15
C GLU A 181 7.79 -10.14 11.84
N GLU A 182 7.75 -9.55 10.64
CA GLU A 182 8.61 -8.41 10.27
C GLU A 182 8.38 -7.21 11.21
N LYS A 183 7.10 -6.94 11.52
CA LYS A 183 6.68 -5.90 12.46
C LYS A 183 7.23 -6.15 13.86
N ASP A 184 7.01 -7.36 14.38
CA ASP A 184 7.42 -7.74 15.73
C ASP A 184 8.94 -7.74 15.86
N ALA A 185 9.67 -8.13 14.82
CA ALA A 185 11.13 -8.05 14.78
C ALA A 185 11.62 -6.59 14.87
N LEU A 186 11.06 -5.67 14.07
CA LEU A 186 11.49 -4.26 14.09
C LEU A 186 11.17 -3.61 15.44
N PHE A 187 9.93 -3.74 15.90
CA PHE A 187 9.52 -3.12 17.17
C PHE A 187 10.17 -3.79 18.37
N GLY A 188 10.40 -5.10 18.32
CA GLY A 188 11.18 -5.83 19.32
C GLY A 188 12.60 -5.29 19.43
N GLY A 189 13.28 -5.06 18.30
CA GLY A 189 14.62 -4.46 18.29
C GLY A 189 14.64 -3.02 18.82
N ILE A 190 13.67 -2.18 18.43
CA ILE A 190 13.53 -0.82 18.97
C ILE A 190 13.30 -0.84 20.48
N GLU A 191 12.44 -1.74 20.95
CA GLU A 191 12.12 -1.88 22.37
C GLU A 191 13.29 -2.44 23.19
N ALA A 192 14.10 -3.31 22.60
CA ALA A 192 15.32 -3.83 23.22
C ALA A 192 16.35 -2.71 23.45
N VAL A 193 16.61 -1.87 22.44
CA VAL A 193 17.47 -0.68 22.60
C VAL A 193 16.93 0.26 23.69
N ALA A 194 15.63 0.54 23.66
CA ALA A 194 14.99 1.39 24.67
C ALA A 194 15.13 0.79 26.09
N SER A 195 15.00 -0.53 26.21
CA SER A 195 15.09 -1.25 27.49
C SER A 195 16.53 -1.32 28.01
N ALA A 196 17.53 -1.49 27.14
CA ALA A 196 18.94 -1.42 27.53
C ALA A 196 19.25 -0.11 28.27
N LEU A 197 18.70 1.02 27.82
CA LEU A 197 18.87 2.33 28.46
C LEU A 197 17.98 2.57 29.70
N ALA A 198 16.79 1.97 29.75
CA ALA A 198 15.77 2.29 30.75
C ALA A 198 15.65 1.28 31.92
N THR A 199 16.23 0.08 31.79
CA THR A 199 16.00 -1.01 32.76
C THR A 199 16.41 -0.61 34.18
N TYR A 200 15.47 -0.77 35.11
CA TYR A 200 15.61 -0.55 36.55
C TYR A 200 14.71 -1.52 37.36
N PRO A 201 15.21 -2.14 38.44
CA PRO A 201 16.62 -2.18 38.83
C PRO A 201 17.45 -2.89 37.75
N THR A 202 18.74 -2.58 37.67
CA THR A 202 19.63 -3.29 36.74
C THR A 202 19.81 -4.74 37.19
N PRO A 203 19.88 -5.70 36.26
CA PRO A 203 20.10 -7.11 36.60
C PRO A 203 21.54 -7.40 37.04
N TRP A 204 22.48 -6.47 36.80
CA TRP A 204 23.83 -6.53 37.34
C TRP A 204 23.93 -5.82 38.69
N SER A 205 24.59 -6.48 39.65
CA SER A 205 24.98 -5.90 40.93
C SER A 205 26.22 -5.03 40.74
N SER A 206 26.05 -3.73 40.63
CA SER A 206 27.16 -2.78 40.58
C SER A 206 26.97 -1.71 41.65
N ALA A 207 28.05 -1.39 42.36
CA ALA A 207 28.06 -0.39 43.43
C ALA A 207 28.33 1.04 42.92
N GLY A 208 28.65 1.20 41.62
CA GLY A 208 28.97 2.50 41.03
C GLY A 208 27.77 3.31 40.57
N ARG A 209 28.05 4.49 40.02
CA ARG A 209 27.04 5.42 39.50
C ARG A 209 26.22 4.77 38.37
N ASP A 210 24.91 4.95 38.39
CA ASP A 210 24.02 4.64 37.26
C ASP A 210 23.29 5.91 36.83
N ALA A 211 22.86 5.94 35.58
CA ALA A 211 22.05 6.98 34.98
C ALA A 211 21.17 6.34 33.89
N GLN A 212 19.96 5.94 34.27
CA GLN A 212 18.98 5.42 33.32
C GLN A 212 18.43 6.57 32.47
N VAL A 213 18.12 6.24 31.22
CA VAL A 213 17.32 7.13 30.35
C VAL A 213 15.98 6.44 30.18
N PHE A 214 14.99 6.84 30.98
CA PHE A 214 13.68 6.19 30.98
C PHE A 214 12.92 6.42 29.67
N ARG A 215 11.98 5.54 29.36
CA ARG A 215 11.26 5.55 28.07
C ARG A 215 10.56 6.88 27.76
N LEU A 216 9.98 7.55 28.76
CA LEU A 216 9.38 8.88 28.56
C LEU A 216 10.44 9.96 28.31
N GLN A 217 11.62 9.85 28.91
CA GLN A 217 12.76 10.73 28.61
C GLN A 217 13.27 10.47 27.19
N GLN A 218 13.44 9.22 26.78
CA GLN A 218 13.82 8.87 25.40
C GLN A 218 12.82 9.44 24.38
N ARG A 219 11.51 9.34 24.67
CA ARG A 219 10.47 9.97 23.83
C ARG A 219 10.64 11.48 23.77
N ALA A 220 10.78 12.15 24.91
CA ALA A 220 10.96 13.59 24.98
C ALA A 220 12.23 14.06 24.24
N LEU A 221 13.33 13.30 24.35
CA LEU A 221 14.58 13.55 23.65
C LEU A 221 14.42 13.39 22.13
N GLY A 222 13.64 12.42 21.67
CA GLY A 222 13.34 12.28 20.24
C GLY A 222 12.45 13.42 19.72
N GLU A 223 11.38 13.73 20.44
CA GLU A 223 10.45 14.82 20.06
C GLU A 223 11.12 16.21 20.11
N LEU A 224 12.18 16.37 20.90
CA LEU A 224 12.99 17.59 20.97
C LEU A 224 13.63 17.97 19.62
N LEU A 225 13.90 16.97 18.78
CA LEU A 225 14.53 17.12 17.47
C LEU A 225 13.51 17.18 16.33
N PHE A 226 12.22 17.32 16.60
CA PHE A 226 11.24 17.51 15.55
C PHE A 226 11.32 18.93 14.98
N VAL A 227 11.36 18.99 13.65
CA VAL A 227 11.30 20.23 12.88
C VAL A 227 10.20 20.06 11.84
N ASP A 228 9.38 21.10 11.66
CA ASP A 228 8.35 21.09 10.63
C ASP A 228 9.00 21.18 9.24
N GLY A 229 8.81 20.13 8.43
CA GLY A 229 9.23 20.07 7.03
C GLY A 229 8.03 20.17 6.07
N VAL A 230 8.34 20.30 4.77
CA VAL A 230 7.31 20.43 3.71
C VAL A 230 6.38 19.22 3.65
N GLU A 231 6.92 18.01 3.86
CA GLU A 231 6.18 16.75 3.80
C GLU A 231 5.74 16.23 5.19
N GLY A 232 5.87 17.07 6.23
CA GLY A 232 5.63 16.71 7.62
C GLY A 232 6.86 16.83 8.51
N PRO A 233 6.79 16.35 9.76
CA PRO A 233 7.88 16.50 10.72
C PRO A 233 9.11 15.69 10.30
N THR A 234 10.28 16.31 10.38
CA THR A 234 11.59 15.70 10.09
C THR A 234 12.50 15.76 11.32
N CYS A 235 13.62 15.05 11.27
CA CYS A 235 14.65 15.16 12.30
C CYS A 235 15.51 16.39 12.03
N MET A 236 15.75 17.18 13.08
CA MET A 236 16.69 18.29 13.12
C MET A 236 18.09 17.88 12.65
N THR A 237 18.76 18.77 11.94
CA THR A 237 20.15 18.55 11.51
C THR A 237 21.14 18.76 12.66
N TYR A 238 22.35 18.23 12.53
CA TYR A 238 23.39 18.46 13.55
C TYR A 238 23.78 19.94 13.69
N ALA A 239 23.79 20.70 12.59
CA ALA A 239 24.13 22.12 12.62
C ALA A 239 23.09 22.94 13.38
N ASP A 240 21.81 22.64 13.19
CA ASP A 240 20.74 23.29 13.95
C ASP A 240 20.78 22.87 15.42
N PHE A 241 21.03 21.58 15.68
CA PHE A 241 21.20 21.06 17.04
C PHE A 241 22.29 21.80 17.80
N THR A 242 23.47 21.99 17.21
CA THR A 242 24.57 22.72 17.87
C THR A 242 24.25 24.20 18.07
N GLY A 243 23.49 24.82 17.17
CA GLY A 243 22.95 26.18 17.38
C GLY A 243 22.07 26.27 18.63
N ARG A 244 21.17 25.29 18.81
CA ARG A 244 20.26 25.20 19.95
C ARG A 244 20.91 24.80 21.27
N MET A 245 22.13 24.25 21.23
CA MET A 245 22.92 23.97 22.44
C MET A 245 23.30 25.23 23.23
N THR A 246 23.02 26.42 22.71
CA THR A 246 23.14 27.70 23.44
C THR A 246 21.90 28.05 24.27
N GLU A 247 20.77 27.36 24.06
CA GLU A 247 19.52 27.57 24.78
C GLU A 247 19.48 26.75 26.08
N ASP A 248 19.41 27.40 27.25
CA ASP A 248 19.41 26.73 28.55
C ASP A 248 18.33 25.65 28.68
N ARG A 249 17.11 25.95 28.21
CA ARG A 249 15.98 25.01 28.26
C ARG A 249 16.25 23.75 27.43
N PHE A 250 16.83 23.92 26.25
CA PHE A 250 17.18 22.80 25.36
C PHE A 250 18.23 21.91 26.00
N VAL A 251 19.28 22.53 26.56
CA VAL A 251 20.37 21.82 27.26
C VAL A 251 19.87 21.08 28.51
N GLN A 252 18.91 21.65 29.25
CA GLN A 252 18.29 21.00 30.41
C GLN A 252 17.52 19.74 30.01
N GLN A 253 16.85 19.72 28.86
CA GLN A 253 16.12 18.54 28.38
C GLN A 253 17.05 17.38 28.00
N LEU A 254 18.31 17.68 27.67
CA LEU A 254 19.35 16.68 27.39
C LEU A 254 20.03 16.11 28.66
N ALA A 255 19.64 16.57 29.86
CA ALA A 255 20.27 16.16 31.12
C ALA A 255 20.36 14.63 31.31
N PRO A 256 19.33 13.81 31.01
CA PRO A 256 19.44 12.35 31.19
C PRO A 256 20.57 11.71 30.38
N LEU A 257 20.78 12.16 29.14
CA LEU A 257 21.90 11.67 28.30
C LEU A 257 23.24 12.22 28.78
N ARG A 258 23.28 13.45 29.29
CA ARG A 258 24.50 14.02 29.88
C ARG A 258 24.92 13.25 31.12
N GLU A 259 24.00 12.90 32.00
CA GLU A 259 24.28 12.09 33.21
C GLU A 259 24.79 10.68 32.85
N LEU A 260 24.26 10.10 31.78
CA LEU A 260 24.73 8.83 31.21
C LEU A 260 26.17 8.91 30.70
N LEU A 261 26.57 10.04 30.08
CA LEU A 261 27.83 10.16 29.36
C LEU A 261 28.95 10.86 30.14
N ASP A 262 28.64 11.87 30.95
CA ASP A 262 29.63 12.74 31.59
C ASP A 262 30.45 11.95 32.63
N GLY A 263 31.78 11.96 32.49
CA GLY A 263 32.70 11.26 33.40
C GLY A 263 32.53 9.73 33.39
N LEU A 264 32.30 9.13 32.21
CA LEU A 264 32.31 7.68 32.01
C LEU A 264 33.66 7.08 32.35
N MET A 265 33.65 5.97 33.10
CA MET A 265 34.85 5.22 33.45
C MET A 265 34.74 3.76 32.97
N PRO A 266 35.79 3.19 32.35
CA PRO A 266 35.80 1.79 31.88
C PRO A 266 36.04 0.80 33.03
N VAL A 267 35.30 0.97 34.13
CA VAL A 267 35.39 0.11 35.32
C VAL A 267 34.16 -0.78 35.40
N GLN A 268 34.35 -2.05 35.80
CA GLN A 268 33.26 -3.03 35.89
C GLN A 268 32.12 -2.60 36.84
N GLU A 269 32.39 -1.65 37.73
CA GLU A 269 31.46 -1.11 38.71
C GLU A 269 30.64 0.08 38.20
N ASP A 270 31.00 0.72 37.08
CA ASP A 270 30.20 1.81 36.49
C ASP A 270 29.03 1.23 35.69
N CYS A 271 27.83 1.36 36.23
CA CYS A 271 26.60 0.83 35.63
C CYS A 271 26.35 1.45 34.24
N ARG A 272 26.76 2.72 34.06
CA ARG A 272 26.58 3.45 32.80
C ARG A 272 27.41 2.85 31.68
N TRP A 273 28.62 2.38 31.99
CA TRP A 273 29.47 1.70 31.01
C TRP A 273 28.80 0.43 30.49
N ARG A 274 28.32 -0.43 31.41
CA ARG A 274 27.59 -1.66 31.03
C ARG A 274 26.33 -1.35 30.21
N ARG A 275 25.57 -0.33 30.63
CA ARG A 275 24.39 0.14 29.91
C ARG A 275 24.69 0.54 28.46
N LEU A 276 25.80 1.22 28.22
CA LEU A 276 26.23 1.58 26.86
C LEU A 276 26.69 0.37 26.05
N VAL A 277 27.36 -0.60 26.67
CA VAL A 277 27.73 -1.87 26.03
C VAL A 277 26.47 -2.62 25.56
N GLU A 278 25.47 -2.75 26.42
CA GLU A 278 24.21 -3.42 26.05
C GLU A 278 23.46 -2.64 24.99
N THR A 279 23.36 -1.32 25.13
CA THR A 279 22.73 -0.45 24.12
C THR A 279 23.39 -0.65 22.75
N ARG A 280 24.72 -0.74 22.70
CA ARG A 280 25.46 -1.00 21.46
C ARG A 280 25.15 -2.37 20.87
N ASN A 281 25.08 -3.41 21.70
CA ASN A 281 24.70 -4.76 21.25
C ASN A 281 23.29 -4.78 20.64
N GLU A 282 22.34 -4.12 21.30
CA GLU A 282 20.95 -4.04 20.82
C GLU A 282 20.84 -3.18 19.54
N LEU A 283 21.61 -2.10 19.42
CA LEU A 283 21.67 -1.31 18.18
C LEU A 283 22.20 -2.14 17.02
N TYR A 284 23.25 -2.94 17.25
CA TYR A 284 23.79 -3.83 16.22
C TYR A 284 22.77 -4.90 15.80
N ALA A 285 22.02 -5.47 16.75
CA ALA A 285 20.93 -6.40 16.47
C ALA A 285 19.80 -5.73 15.67
N LEU A 286 19.37 -4.53 16.06
CA LEU A 286 18.37 -3.75 15.33
C LEU A 286 18.83 -3.43 13.90
N SER A 287 20.09 -3.06 13.69
CA SER A 287 20.62 -2.83 12.36
C SER A 287 20.58 -4.08 11.48
N LYS A 288 20.77 -5.29 12.05
CA LYS A 288 20.58 -6.55 11.31
C LYS A 288 19.13 -6.76 10.89
N VAL A 289 18.18 -6.50 11.79
CA VAL A 289 16.74 -6.58 11.48
C VAL A 289 16.39 -5.62 10.35
N CYS A 290 16.83 -4.36 10.44
CA CYS A 290 16.58 -3.36 9.40
C CYS A 290 17.16 -3.79 8.05
N ARG A 291 18.40 -4.29 8.02
CA ARG A 291 18.99 -4.83 6.78
C ARG A 291 18.22 -6.01 6.22
N GLY A 292 17.70 -6.91 7.07
CA GLY A 292 16.85 -8.02 6.67
C GLY A 292 15.56 -7.56 6.00
N LEU A 293 14.90 -6.54 6.57
CA LEU A 293 13.70 -5.93 5.98
C LEU A 293 14.00 -5.29 4.62
N LEU A 294 15.11 -4.56 4.51
CA LEU A 294 15.55 -3.93 3.26
C LEU A 294 15.97 -4.96 2.19
N ALA A 295 16.59 -6.06 2.60
CA ALA A 295 17.00 -7.14 1.69
C ALA A 295 15.79 -7.91 1.17
N GLY A 296 14.86 -8.29 2.06
CA GLY A 296 13.62 -8.91 1.61
C GLY A 296 12.82 -7.96 0.72
N VAL A 297 12.93 -6.64 0.91
CA VAL A 297 12.34 -5.67 -0.01
C VAL A 297 12.98 -5.78 -1.39
N ALA A 298 14.26 -6.10 -1.57
CA ALA A 298 14.89 -6.17 -2.89
C ALA A 298 14.38 -7.32 -3.78
N ASP A 299 13.89 -8.40 -3.18
CA ASP A 299 13.30 -9.58 -3.83
C ASP A 299 11.84 -9.36 -4.28
#